data_AF-A0AA85BP26-F1
#
_entry.id   AF-A0AA85BP26-F1
#
_cell.length_a   1.000
_cell.length_b   1.000
_cell.length_c   1.000
_cell.angle_alpha   90.00
_cell.angle_beta   90.00
_cell.angle_gamma   90.00
#
_symmetry.space_group_name_H-M   'P 1'
#
loop_
_entity.id
_entity.type
_entity.pdbx_description
1 polymer ?
#
loop_
_entity_poly.entity_id
_entity_poly.type
_entity_poly.pdbx_seq_one_letter_code
_entity_poly.pdbx_strand_id
1 'polypeptide(L)'
;MHYEQLLWAVKNGDLQSIKENMNNLSGVNSTFKNGRTLIHYAADYGQKEICDYLIRNGADINVNDSFGVTPLLAAIYEGHIDCVSLLLNNGAKLGLAPDGSTYVDCAASEDIRNILRNYITV
;
A
#
# COMPACT_ATOMS: atom_id res chain seq x y z
N MET A 1 4.05 17.20 -14.38
CA MET A 1 3.88 18.02 -13.15
C MET A 1 2.72 17.57 -12.26
N HIS A 2 1.64 16.94 -12.76
CA HIS A 2 0.50 16.55 -11.90
C HIS A 2 0.81 15.39 -10.93
N TYR A 3 1.70 14.46 -11.31
CA TYR A 3 2.05 13.30 -10.48
C TYR A 3 2.82 13.66 -9.19
N GLU A 4 3.66 14.70 -9.22
CA GLU A 4 4.44 15.12 -8.04
C GLU A 4 3.56 15.76 -6.98
N GLN A 5 2.54 16.49 -7.42
CA GLN A 5 1.57 17.14 -6.52
C GLN A 5 0.74 16.09 -5.77
N LEU A 6 0.31 15.04 -6.48
CA LEU A 6 -0.42 13.92 -5.89
C LEU A 6 0.45 13.15 -4.87
N LEU A 7 1.71 12.89 -5.20
CA LEU A 7 2.64 12.22 -4.30
C LEU A 7 2.91 13.05 -3.02
N TRP A 8 3.05 14.37 -3.18
CA TRP A 8 3.19 15.27 -2.03
C TRP A 8 1.94 15.29 -1.15
N ALA A 9 0.74 15.22 -1.75
CA ALA A 9 -0.51 15.10 -1.01
C ALA A 9 -0.55 13.80 -0.19
N VAL A 10 -0.14 12.65 -0.76
CA VAL A 10 -0.03 11.39 -0.02
C VAL A 10 0.96 11.51 1.12
N LYS A 11 2.14 12.09 0.87
CA LYS A 11 3.16 12.28 1.91
C LYS A 11 2.64 13.10 3.10
N ASN A 12 1.82 14.12 2.85
CA ASN A 12 1.24 14.96 3.91
C ASN A 12 -0.06 14.39 4.51
N GLY A 13 -0.60 13.30 3.97
CA GLY A 13 -1.90 12.75 4.38
C GLY A 13 -3.11 13.58 3.94
N ASP A 14 -2.96 14.45 2.94
CA ASP A 14 -4.05 15.31 2.47
C ASP A 14 -5.00 14.54 1.53
N LEU A 15 -6.00 13.91 2.15
CA LEU A 15 -7.03 13.15 1.45
C LEU A 15 -7.90 14.01 0.53
N GLN A 16 -8.11 15.31 0.81
CA GLN A 16 -8.96 16.15 -0.03
C GLN A 16 -8.31 16.40 -1.38
N SER A 17 -7.03 16.78 -1.36
CA SER A 17 -6.24 16.93 -2.58
C SER A 17 -6.24 15.66 -3.43
N ILE A 18 -6.18 14.48 -2.81
CA ILE A 18 -6.22 13.18 -3.53
C ILE A 18 -7.60 12.96 -4.16
N LYS A 19 -8.69 13.18 -3.40
CA LYS A 19 -10.06 13.06 -3.91
C LYS A 19 -10.33 13.95 -5.11
N GLU A 20 -9.91 15.21 -5.04
CA GLU A 20 -10.06 16.18 -6.13
C GLU A 20 -9.28 15.75 -7.38
N ASN A 21 -8.03 15.30 -7.20
CA ASN A 21 -7.23 14.82 -8.32
C ASN A 21 -7.77 13.52 -8.93
N MET A 22 -8.31 12.61 -8.12
CA MET A 22 -8.95 11.39 -8.62
C MET A 22 -10.24 11.66 -9.39
N ASN A 23 -11.03 12.63 -8.94
CA ASN A 23 -12.20 13.09 -9.69
C ASN A 23 -11.83 13.69 -11.06
N ASN A 24 -10.62 14.25 -11.19
CA ASN A 24 -10.13 14.90 -12.41
C ASN A 24 -9.47 13.94 -13.42
N LEU A 25 -10.02 12.73 -13.61
CA LEU A 25 -9.65 11.74 -14.66
C LEU A 25 -8.39 10.88 -14.40
N SER A 26 -7.82 10.90 -13.19
CA SER A 26 -6.75 9.99 -12.80
C SER A 26 -7.32 8.63 -12.39
N GLY A 27 -7.12 7.58 -13.19
CA GLY A 27 -7.48 6.21 -12.80
C GLY A 27 -6.78 5.79 -11.49
N VAL A 28 -7.49 5.13 -10.58
CA VAL A 28 -6.96 4.68 -9.27
C VAL A 28 -5.72 3.78 -9.38
N ASN A 29 -5.59 3.06 -10.49
CA ASN A 29 -4.48 2.17 -10.81
C ASN A 29 -3.42 2.83 -11.69
N SER A 30 -3.35 4.18 -11.70
CA SER A 30 -2.29 4.88 -12.41
C SER A 30 -0.93 4.46 -11.86
N THR A 31 -0.06 4.00 -12.75
CA THR A 31 1.33 3.67 -12.45
C THR A 31 2.19 4.92 -12.49
N PHE A 32 2.92 5.17 -11.41
CA PHE A 32 3.89 6.25 -11.25
C PHE A 32 5.29 5.76 -11.64
N LYS A 33 6.33 6.43 -11.13
CA LYS A 33 7.72 6.01 -11.30
C LYS A 33 7.92 4.62 -10.70
N ASN A 34 8.74 3.81 -11.37
CA ASN A 34 9.08 2.44 -10.96
C ASN A 34 7.87 1.49 -10.90
N GLY A 35 6.80 1.76 -11.67
CA GLY A 35 5.60 0.92 -11.69
C GLY A 35 4.79 0.96 -10.39
N ARG A 36 5.19 1.76 -9.40
CA ARG A 36 4.44 1.95 -8.15
C ARG A 36 3.10 2.61 -8.46
N THR A 37 2.05 2.20 -7.78
CA THR A 37 0.72 2.82 -7.83
C THR A 37 0.50 3.72 -6.61
N LEU A 38 -0.61 4.46 -6.55
CA LEU A 38 -0.84 5.37 -5.41
C LEU A 38 -0.92 4.63 -4.08
N ILE A 39 -1.49 3.42 -4.09
CA ILE A 39 -1.61 2.58 -2.90
C ILE A 39 -0.26 2.08 -2.39
N HIS A 40 0.75 1.94 -3.26
CA HIS A 40 2.12 1.68 -2.81
C HIS A 40 2.63 2.81 -1.94
N TYR A 41 2.53 4.06 -2.41
CA TYR A 41 2.98 5.22 -1.64
C TYR A 41 2.15 5.43 -0.38
N ALA A 42 0.83 5.22 -0.43
CA ALA A 42 -0.01 5.34 0.75
C ALA A 42 0.39 4.31 1.83
N ALA A 43 0.71 3.09 1.41
CA ALA A 43 1.21 2.05 2.30
C ALA A 43 2.63 2.34 2.83
N ASP A 44 3.53 2.86 1.98
CA ASP A 44 4.90 3.28 2.30
C ASP A 44 4.94 4.43 3.33
N TYR A 45 3.98 5.35 3.27
CA TYR A 45 3.88 6.49 4.20
C TYR A 45 2.97 6.22 5.41
N GLY A 46 2.38 5.03 5.52
CA GLY A 46 1.49 4.68 6.63
C GLY A 46 0.14 5.39 6.61
N GLN A 47 -0.29 5.89 5.45
CA GLN A 47 -1.50 6.69 5.28
C GLN A 47 -2.75 5.81 5.15
N LYS A 48 -3.22 5.29 6.28
CA LYS A 48 -4.38 4.38 6.37
C LYS A 48 -5.62 4.92 5.66
N GLU A 49 -5.97 6.19 5.87
CA GLU A 49 -7.19 6.80 5.31
C GLU A 49 -7.12 6.89 3.78
N ILE A 50 -5.93 7.14 3.24
CA ILE A 50 -5.69 7.15 1.81
C ILE A 50 -5.79 5.73 1.26
N CYS A 51 -5.19 4.74 1.93
CA CYS A 51 -5.35 3.33 1.55
C CYS A 51 -6.83 2.91 1.52
N ASP A 52 -7.62 3.22 2.56
CA ASP A 52 -9.05 2.91 2.61
C ASP A 52 -9.80 3.52 1.42
N TYR A 53 -9.56 4.80 1.18
CA TYR A 53 -10.18 5.50 0.06
C TYR A 53 -9.82 4.85 -1.28
N LEU A 54 -8.55 4.52 -1.49
CA LEU A 54 -8.10 3.90 -2.75
C LEU A 54 -8.75 2.55 -2.99
N ILE A 55 -8.79 1.70 -1.96
CA ILE A 55 -9.42 0.38 -2.05
C ILE A 55 -10.90 0.51 -2.39
N ARG A 56 -11.60 1.45 -1.73
CA ARG A 56 -13.03 1.70 -2.00
C ARG A 56 -13.31 2.23 -3.40
N ASN A 57 -12.33 2.88 -4.03
CA ASN A 57 -12.43 3.32 -5.42
C ASN A 57 -11.91 2.25 -6.42
N GLY A 58 -11.64 1.03 -5.99
CA GLY A 58 -11.25 -0.09 -6.85
C GLY A 58 -9.76 -0.16 -7.17
N ALA A 59 -8.90 0.40 -6.30
CA ALA A 59 -7.47 0.22 -6.44
C ALA A 59 -7.07 -1.26 -6.28
N ASP A 60 -6.13 -1.71 -7.10
CA ASP A 60 -5.58 -3.06 -6.99
C ASP A 60 -4.61 -3.15 -5.81
N ILE A 61 -5.00 -3.91 -4.79
CA ILE A 61 -4.23 -4.11 -3.56
C ILE A 61 -3.07 -5.10 -3.73
N ASN A 62 -3.09 -5.91 -4.80
CA ASN A 62 -2.10 -6.95 -5.08
C ASN A 62 -1.21 -6.58 -6.28
N VAL A 63 -1.25 -5.32 -6.71
CA VAL A 63 -0.41 -4.83 -7.80
C VAL A 63 1.06 -4.86 -7.39
N ASN A 64 1.90 -5.40 -8.27
CA ASN A 64 3.35 -5.38 -8.06
C ASN A 64 3.95 -4.14 -8.71
N ASP A 65 4.88 -3.48 -8.02
CA ASP A 65 5.73 -2.48 -8.64
C ASP A 65 6.82 -3.13 -9.54
N SER A 66 7.68 -2.32 -10.16
CA SER A 66 8.76 -2.81 -11.01
C SER A 66 9.81 -3.67 -10.29
N PHE A 67 9.82 -3.68 -8.96
CA PHE A 67 10.68 -4.52 -8.13
C PHE A 67 9.96 -5.77 -7.62
N GLY A 68 8.69 -5.97 -7.95
CA GLY A 68 7.89 -7.07 -7.42
C GLY A 68 7.41 -6.84 -5.98
N VAL A 69 7.48 -5.61 -5.48
CA VAL A 69 6.96 -5.24 -4.16
C VAL A 69 5.45 -4.98 -4.30
N THR A 70 4.67 -5.48 -3.35
CA THR A 70 3.23 -5.16 -3.23
C THR A 70 3.02 -4.00 -2.25
N PRO A 71 1.85 -3.33 -2.27
CA PRO A 71 1.51 -2.31 -1.28
C PRO A 71 1.57 -2.85 0.15
N LEU A 72 1.14 -4.10 0.35
CA LEU A 72 1.21 -4.76 1.66
C LEU A 72 2.66 -4.92 2.11
N LEU A 73 3.56 -5.36 1.23
CA LEU A 73 4.97 -5.52 1.56
C LEU A 73 5.63 -4.17 1.91
N ALA A 74 5.27 -3.09 1.21
CA ALA A 74 5.76 -1.75 1.53
C ALA A 74 5.36 -1.33 2.95
N ALA A 75 4.09 -1.51 3.34
CA ALA A 75 3.65 -1.21 4.71
C ALA A 75 4.34 -2.10 5.77
N ILE A 76 4.66 -3.36 5.43
CA ILE A 76 5.37 -4.28 6.32
C ILE A 76 6.81 -3.84 6.55
N TYR A 77 7.52 -3.46 5.48
CA TYR A 77 8.91 -2.97 5.56
C TYR A 77 9.03 -1.69 6.39
N GLU A 78 8.08 -0.77 6.22
CA GLU A 78 8.09 0.51 6.95
C GLU A 78 7.50 0.40 8.37
N GLY A 79 6.92 -0.73 8.73
CA GLY A 79 6.42 -0.96 10.09
C GLY A 79 5.01 -0.40 10.35
N HIS A 80 4.22 -0.12 9.32
CA HIS A 80 2.92 0.53 9.44
C HIS A 80 1.78 -0.46 9.72
N ILE A 81 1.69 -0.91 10.99
CA ILE A 81 0.71 -1.89 11.49
C ILE A 81 -0.74 -1.58 11.07
N ASP A 82 -1.15 -0.32 11.15
CA ASP A 82 -2.49 0.12 10.78
C ASP A 82 -2.80 -0.11 9.30
N CYS A 83 -1.83 0.18 8.43
CA CYS A 83 -1.95 -0.05 6.99
C CYS A 83 -1.93 -1.54 6.65
N VAL A 84 -1.05 -2.30 7.30
CA VAL A 84 -0.97 -3.77 7.15
C VAL A 84 -2.31 -4.41 7.50
N SER A 85 -2.87 -4.06 8.66
CA SER A 85 -4.15 -4.60 9.12
C SER A 85 -5.29 -4.23 8.17
N LEU A 86 -5.30 -3.00 7.66
CA LEU A 86 -6.31 -2.55 6.70
C LEU A 86 -6.22 -3.30 5.37
N LEU A 87 -5.02 -3.46 4.82
CA LEU A 87 -4.80 -4.18 3.56
C LEU A 87 -5.20 -5.65 3.68
N LEU A 88 -4.83 -6.31 4.79
CA LEU A 88 -5.21 -7.70 5.08
C LEU A 88 -6.72 -7.87 5.21
N ASN A 89 -7.40 -6.97 5.94
CA ASN A 89 -8.86 -6.98 6.06
C ASN A 89 -9.56 -6.82 4.70
N ASN A 90 -8.92 -6.14 3.75
CA ASN A 90 -9.42 -5.96 2.39
C ASN A 90 -9.00 -7.08 1.43
N GLY A 91 -8.39 -8.16 1.94
CA GLY A 91 -8.04 -9.34 1.14
C GLY A 91 -6.70 -9.26 0.42
N ALA A 92 -5.76 -8.43 0.90
CA ALA A 92 -4.41 -8.41 0.36
C ALA A 92 -3.73 -9.78 0.56
N LYS A 93 -3.09 -10.28 -0.50
CA LYS A 93 -2.48 -11.61 -0.49
C LYS A 93 -1.13 -11.55 0.22
N LEU A 94 -0.99 -12.43 1.21
CA LEU A 94 0.30 -12.76 1.78
C LEU A 94 1.02 -13.72 0.85
N GLY A 95 2.29 -13.48 0.63
CA GLY A 95 3.09 -14.28 -0.29
C GLY A 95 4.57 -14.16 -0.02
N LEU A 96 5.32 -14.15 -1.12
CA LEU A 96 6.76 -14.02 -1.12
C LEU A 96 7.14 -12.61 -1.57
N ALA A 97 8.10 -12.03 -0.86
CA ALA A 97 8.78 -10.83 -1.27
C ALA A 97 9.65 -11.13 -2.51
N PRO A 98 10.04 -10.10 -3.27
CA PRO A 98 10.81 -10.28 -4.50
C PRO A 98 12.20 -10.89 -4.28
N ASP A 99 12.72 -10.85 -3.05
CA ASP A 99 13.94 -11.53 -2.62
C ASP A 99 13.75 -13.05 -2.36
N GLY A 100 12.51 -13.54 -2.44
CA GLY A 100 12.15 -14.92 -2.11
C GLY A 100 11.85 -15.16 -0.62
N SER A 101 11.94 -14.13 0.21
CA SER A 101 11.61 -14.21 1.64
C SER A 101 10.10 -14.21 1.85
N THR A 102 9.61 -14.79 2.95
CA THR A 102 8.18 -14.70 3.30
C THR A 102 7.90 -13.30 3.86
N TYR A 103 6.68 -12.80 3.71
CA TYR A 103 6.28 -11.51 4.31
C TYR A 103 6.52 -11.47 5.83
N VAL A 104 6.43 -12.63 6.50
CA VAL A 104 6.71 -12.83 7.93
C VAL A 104 8.19 -12.58 8.26
N ASP A 105 9.09 -12.89 7.32
CA ASP A 105 10.54 -12.71 7.44
C ASP A 105 10.93 -11.25 7.18
N CYS A 106 10.24 -10.58 6.25
CA CYS A 106 10.43 -9.15 5.94
C CYS A 106 9.79 -8.20 6.98
N ALA A 107 9.11 -8.72 8.00
CA ALA A 107 8.43 -7.90 9.00
C ALA A 107 9.42 -7.02 9.78
N ALA A 108 9.19 -5.70 9.75
CA ALA A 108 10.01 -4.73 10.47
C ALA A 108 9.94 -4.89 12.00
N SER A 109 8.80 -5.37 12.51
CA SER A 109 8.56 -5.59 13.94
C SER A 109 7.90 -6.93 14.23
N GLU A 110 8.05 -7.39 15.47
CA GLU A 110 7.46 -8.63 15.94
C GLU A 110 5.92 -8.57 16.01
N ASP A 111 5.36 -7.38 16.21
CA ASP A 111 3.92 -7.12 16.16
C ASP A 111 3.34 -7.41 14.76
N ILE A 112 3.98 -6.90 13.72
CA ILE A 112 3.58 -7.17 12.33
C ILE A 112 3.71 -8.66 12.04
N ARG A 113 4.82 -9.28 12.47
CA ARG A 113 5.01 -10.73 12.32
C ARG A 113 3.86 -11.53 12.92
N ASN A 114 3.39 -11.15 14.11
CA ASN A 114 2.26 -11.79 14.78
C ASN A 114 0.95 -11.60 14.00
N ILE A 115 0.69 -10.39 13.47
CA ILE A 115 -0.47 -10.14 12.61
C ILE A 115 -0.43 -11.04 11.38
N LEU A 116 0.70 -11.07 10.66
CA LEU A 116 0.84 -11.90 9.45
C LEU A 116 0.64 -13.39 9.77
N ARG A 117 1.21 -13.89 10.88
CA ARG A 117 1.01 -15.28 11.33
C ARG A 117 -0.45 -15.61 11.63
N ASN A 118 -1.18 -14.70 12.27
CA ASN A 118 -2.61 -14.89 12.55
C ASN A 118 -3.43 -15.04 11.26
N TYR A 119 -3.05 -14.35 10.17
CA TYR A 119 -3.73 -14.45 8.88
C TYR A 119 -3.30 -15.64 8.01
N ILE A 120 -2.16 -16.29 8.29
CA ILE A 120 -1.69 -17.48 7.56
C ILE A 120 -2.25 -18.79 8.15
N THR A 121 -2.69 -18.77 9.41
CA THR A 121 -3.00 -19.99 10.17
C THR A 121 -4.52 -20.31 10.20
N VAL A 122 -5.34 -19.70 9.34
CA VAL A 122 -6.78 -19.98 9.20
C VAL A 122 -7.06 -20.58 7.82
#